data_AF-A0A0P9NGW0-F1
#
_entry.id   AF-A0A0P9NGW0-F1
#
_cell.length_a   1.000
_cell.length_b   1.000
_cell.length_c   1.000
_cell.angle_alpha   90.00
_cell.angle_beta   90.00
_cell.angle_gamma   90.00
#
_symmetry.space_group_name_H-M   'P 1'
#
loop_
_entity.id
_entity.type
_entity.pdbx_description
1 polymer ?
#
loop_
_entity_poly.entity_id
_entity_poly.type
_entity_poly.pdbx_seq_one_letter_code
_entity_poly.pdbx_strand_id
1 'polypeptide(L)' 'MACNIDRSYVGRIERGEVNITVEKLYRIAGVLACDPSGLLPQVSELHPALSTMALKKA' A
#
# COMPACT_ATOMS: atom_id res chain seq x y z
N MET A 1 -18.51 8.29 -6.55
CA MET A 1 -17.53 7.48 -5.79
C MET A 1 -16.37 7.17 -6.73
N ALA A 2 -15.19 7.77 -6.54
CA ALA A 2 -14.12 7.78 -7.54
C ALA A 2 -13.46 6.40 -7.80
N CYS A 3 -13.67 5.39 -6.95
CA CYS A 3 -13.00 4.09 -7.05
C CYS A 3 -13.95 2.89 -6.98
N ASN A 4 -15.27 3.12 -6.86
CA ASN A 4 -16.27 2.11 -6.46
C ASN A 4 -15.86 1.37 -5.16
N ILE A 5 -15.24 2.10 -4.23
CA ILE A 5 -14.85 1.62 -2.90
C ILE A 5 -15.66 2.39 -1.88
N ASP A 6 -16.34 1.66 -1.00
CA ASP A 6 -17.09 2.26 0.10
C ASP A 6 -16.17 2.89 1.15
N ARG A 7 -16.61 3.99 1.78
CA ARG A 7 -15.82 4.68 2.82
C ARG A 7 -15.48 3.76 4.00
N SER A 8 -16.37 2.82 4.36
CA SER A 8 -16.09 1.83 5.40
C SER A 8 -14.95 0.89 4.99
N TYR A 9 -14.88 0.48 3.72
CA TYR A 9 -13.81 -0.36 3.20
C TYR A 9 -12.47 0.39 3.18
N VAL A 10 -12.47 1.67 2.77
CA VAL A 10 -11.26 2.53 2.87
C VAL A 10 -10.78 2.61 4.32
N GLY A 11 -11.68 2.88 5.27
CA GLY A 11 -11.30 2.95 6.69
C GLY A 11 -10.67 1.66 7.22
N ARG A 12 -11.14 0.49 6.75
CA ARG A 12 -10.55 -0.81 7.12
C ARG A 12 -9.16 -1.02 6.50
N ILE A 13 -8.93 -0.54 5.27
CA ILE A 13 -7.61 -0.62 4.62
C ILE A 13 -6.59 0.21 5.41
N GLU A 14 -6.91 1.47 5.70
CA GLU A 14 -6.00 2.39 6.40
C GLU A 14 -5.60 1.90 7.79
N ARG A 15 -6.48 1.15 8.47
CA ARG A 15 -6.19 0.52 9.77
C ARG A 15 -5.54 -0.85 9.68
N GLY A 16 -5.29 -1.38 8.47
CA GLY A 16 -4.71 -2.70 8.27
C GLY A 16 -5.65 -3.88 8.60
N GLU A 17 -6.95 -3.64 8.66
CA GLU A 17 -7.96 -4.67 8.99
C GLU A 17 -8.31 -5.54 7.77
N VAL A 18 -8.06 -5.04 6.56
CA VAL A 18 -8.28 -5.76 5.29
C VAL A 18 -7.22 -5.41 4.26
N ASN A 19 -6.95 -6.37 3.38
CA ASN A 19 -6.08 -6.18 2.23
C ASN A 19 -6.87 -5.76 0.98
N ILE A 20 -6.20 -5.04 0.09
CA ILE A 20 -6.71 -4.72 -1.25
C ILE A 20 -6.28 -5.75 -2.29
N THR A 21 -7.04 -5.90 -3.36
CA THR A 21 -6.61 -6.65 -4.55
C THR A 21 -5.68 -5.79 -5.41
N VAL A 22 -4.88 -6.44 -6.26
CA VAL A 22 -4.04 -5.74 -7.25
C VAL A 22 -4.91 -4.86 -8.16
N GLU A 23 -6.08 -5.31 -8.60
CA GLU A 23 -7.01 -4.51 -9.39
C GLU A 23 -7.41 -3.20 -8.70
N LYS A 24 -7.68 -3.24 -7.38
CA LYS A 24 -8.03 -2.04 -6.60
C LYS A 24 -6.83 -1.09 -6.47
N LEU A 25 -5.62 -1.61 -6.30
CA LEU A 25 -4.39 -0.80 -6.29
C LEU A 25 -4.26 0.02 -7.59
N TYR A 26 -4.41 -0.62 -8.75
CA TYR A 26 -4.32 0.07 -10.05
C TYR A 26 -5.44 1.10 -10.24
N ARG A 27 -6.67 0.83 -9.77
CA ARG A 27 -7.76 1.83 -9.80
C ARG A 27 -7.43 3.06 -8.97
N ILE A 28 -6.90 2.87 -7.76
CA ILE A 28 -6.51 3.98 -6.87
C ILE A 28 -5.38 4.78 -7.53
N ALA A 29 -4.35 4.11 -8.03
CA ALA A 29 -3.23 4.75 -8.73
C ALA A 29 -3.69 5.57 -9.94
N GLY A 30 -4.62 5.04 -10.74
CA GLY A 30 -5.20 5.74 -11.88
C GLY A 30 -5.97 7.01 -11.50
N VAL A 31 -6.71 7.00 -10.38
CA VAL A 31 -7.40 8.19 -9.86
C VAL A 31 -6.40 9.23 -9.33
N LEU A 32 -5.30 8.78 -8.73
CA LEU A 32 -4.24 9.64 -8.19
C LEU A 32 -3.21 10.08 -9.25
N ALA A 33 -3.31 9.59 -10.49
CA ALA A 33 -2.35 9.81 -11.57
C ALA A 33 -0.89 9.50 -11.16
N CYS A 34 -0.68 8.39 -10.44
CA CYS A 34 0.63 7.92 -10.01
C CYS A 34 0.90 6.46 -10.40
N ASP A 35 2.16 6.05 -10.31
CA ASP A 35 2.52 4.64 -10.47
C ASP A 35 2.01 3.81 -9.26
N PRO A 36 1.44 2.61 -9.50
CA PRO A 36 0.92 1.77 -8.43
C PRO A 36 2.00 1.28 -7.45
N SER A 37 3.25 1.19 -7.91
CA SER A 37 4.40 0.88 -7.05
C SER A 37 4.65 1.96 -5.99
N GLY A 38 4.31 3.22 -6.28
CA GLY A 38 4.45 4.33 -5.33
C GLY A 38 3.43 4.29 -4.18
N LEU A 39 2.40 3.44 -4.28
CA LEU A 39 1.42 3.20 -3.21
C LEU A 39 1.79 2.01 -2.32
N LEU A 40 2.85 1.28 -2.65
CA LEU A 40 3.34 0.15 -1.87
C LEU A 40 4.58 0.57 -1.07
N PRO A 41 4.74 0.07 0.16
CA PRO A 41 5.97 0.29 0.92
C PRO A 41 7.16 -0.35 0.23
N GLN A 42 8.37 0.16 0.49
CA GLN A 42 9.57 -0.50 0.01
C GLN A 42 9.73 -1.87 0.68
N VAL A 43 10.39 -2.80 -0.01
CA VAL A 43 10.61 -4.15 0.54
C VAL A 43 11.38 -4.10 1.87
N SER A 44 12.24 -3.11 2.04
CA SER A 44 12.96 -2.81 3.29
C SER A 44 12.07 -2.38 4.47
N GLU A 45 10.85 -1.94 4.19
CA GLU A 45 9.90 -1.38 5.17
C GLU A 45 8.81 -2.40 5.55
N LEU A 46 8.64 -3.47 4.78
CA LEU A 46 7.59 -4.49 4.98
C LEU A 46 7.75 -5.28 6.29
N HIS A 47 8.91 -5.27 6.92
CA HIS A 47 9.12 -5.96 8.19
C HIS A 47 10.19 -5.25 9.05
N PRO A 48 9.93 -4.96 10.34
CA PRO A 48 10.93 -4.39 11.23
C PRO A 48 12.21 -5.24 11.31
N ALA A 49 12.10 -6.56 11.14
CA ALA A 49 13.24 -7.49 11.16
C ALA A 49 14.10 -7.47 9.88
N LEU A 50 13.60 -6.92 8.77
CA LEU A 50 14.38 -6.75 7.53
C LEU A 50 15.10 -5.39 7.52
N SER A 51 14.53 -4.38 8.19
CA SER A 51 15.12 -3.05 8.35
C SER A 51 16.44 -3.08 9.14
N THR A 52 16.56 -3.95 10.15
CA THR A 52 17.81 -4.13 10.93
C THR A 52 18.94 -4.79 10.15
N MET A 53 18.63 -5.56 9.09
CA MET A 53 19.67 -6.19 8.26
C MET A 53 20.22 -5.25 7.19
N ALA A 54 19.46 -4.25 6.75
CA ALA A 54 19.88 -3.29 5.72
C ALA A 54 20.95 -2.30 6.23
N LEU A 55 20.95 -1.97 7.53
CA LEU A 55 21.91 -1.05 8.15
C LEU A 55 23.27 -1.67 8.52
N LYS A 56 23.49 -2.98 8.29
CA LYS A 56 24.77 -3.65 8.60
C LYS A 56 25.76 -3.69 7.42
N LYS A 57 25.50 -2.93 6.35
CA LYS A 57 26.44 -2.69 5.25
C LYS A 57 26.99 -1.26 5.32
N ALA A 58 27.80 -0.98 6.34
CA ALA A 58 28.77 0.10 6.37
C ALA A 58 29.86 -0.27 7.38
#